data_AF-A0A2E4ID33-F1
#
_entry.id   AF-A0A2E4ID33-F1
#
_cell.length_a   1.000
_cell.length_b   1.000
_cell.length_c   1.000
_cell.angle_alpha   90.00
_cell.angle_beta   90.00
_cell.angle_gamma   90.00
#
_symmetry.space_group_name_H-M   'P 1'
#
loop_
_entity.id
_entity.type
_entity.pdbx_description
1 polymer ?
#
loop_
_entity_poly.entity_id
_entity_poly.type
_entity_poly.pdbx_seq_one_letter_code
_entity_poly.pdbx_strand_id
1 'polypeptide(L)' 'MFSKQCKLHLESVNQKPLEHMAVALKTAVKLQLLVPALIIHSVAPRFFSNTATNVMKDILEKRK' A
#
# COMPACT_ATOMS: atom_id res chain seq x y z
N MET A 1 7.99 -16.30 4.58
CA MET A 1 9.30 -15.60 4.54
C MET A 1 10.51 -16.52 4.73
N PHE A 2 10.32 -17.79 5.12
CA PHE A 2 11.43 -18.66 5.51
C PHE A 2 11.80 -19.72 4.47
N SER A 3 10.93 -20.01 3.49
CA SER A 3 11.24 -20.91 2.39
C SER A 3 12.28 -20.29 1.44
N LYS A 4 12.98 -21.14 0.67
CA LYS A 4 13.94 -20.68 -0.35
C LYS A 4 13.31 -19.67 -1.33
N GLN A 5 12.09 -19.94 -1.79
CA GLN A 5 11.36 -19.04 -2.70
C GLN A 5 11.01 -17.71 -2.03
N CYS A 6 10.61 -17.71 -0.76
CA CYS A 6 10.38 -16.46 -0.04
C CYS A 6 11.66 -15.62 0.11
N LYS A 7 12.82 -16.25 0.36
CA LYS A 7 14.09 -15.53 0.48
C LYS A 7 14.51 -14.90 -0.85
N LEU A 8 14.38 -15.64 -1.95
CA LEU A 8 14.63 -15.13 -3.30
C LEU A 8 13.74 -13.92 -3.64
N HIS A 9 12.45 -13.98 -3.27
CA HIS A 9 11.55 -12.85 -3.44
C HIS A 9 12.02 -11.62 -2.64
N LEU A 10 12.40 -11.81 -1.38
CA LEU A 10 12.89 -10.72 -0.53
C LEU A 10 14.17 -10.07 -1.06
N GLU A 11 15.08 -10.88 -1.58
CA GLU A 11 16.30 -10.41 -2.25
C GLU A 11 15.97 -9.60 -3.52
N SER A 12 15.00 -10.05 -4.33
CA SER A 12 14.58 -9.35 -5.55
C SER A 12 14.01 -7.95 -5.29
N VAL A 13 13.49 -7.70 -4.08
CA VAL A 13 12.97 -6.40 -3.65
C VAL A 13 13.82 -5.73 -2.57
N ASN A 14 15.03 -6.26 -2.31
CA ASN A 14 15.99 -5.77 -1.33
C ASN A 14 15.39 -5.45 0.07
N GLN A 15 14.60 -6.38 0.63
CA GLN A 15 13.94 -6.20 1.93
C GLN A 15 14.21 -7.35 2.90
N LYS A 16 14.35 -7.05 4.19
CA LYS A 16 14.34 -8.09 5.23
C LYS A 16 12.92 -8.61 5.48
N PRO A 17 12.77 -9.78 6.14
CA PRO A 17 11.48 -10.35 6.41
C PRO A 17 10.47 -9.39 7.08
N LEU A 18 10.84 -8.82 8.22
CA LEU A 18 9.95 -7.93 8.97
C LEU A 18 9.65 -6.63 8.23
N GLU A 19 10.59 -6.13 7.43
CA GLU A 19 10.40 -4.92 6.61
C GLU A 19 9.35 -5.16 5.53
N HIS A 20 9.46 -6.26 4.78
CA HIS A 20 8.50 -6.59 3.72
C HIS A 20 7.08 -6.80 4.28
N MET A 21 6.98 -7.49 5.43
CA MET A 21 5.71 -7.65 6.14
C MET A 21 5.14 -6.30 6.57
N ALA A 22 5.96 -5.43 7.18
CA ALA A 22 5.53 -4.12 7.62
C ALA A 22 5.05 -3.24 6.45
N VAL A 23 5.76 -3.26 5.31
CA VAL A 23 5.35 -2.55 4.09
C VAL A 23 4.02 -3.09 3.57
N ALA A 24 3.83 -4.41 3.53
CA ALA A 24 2.57 -5.02 3.10
C ALA A 24 1.41 -4.63 4.01
N LEU A 25 1.56 -4.75 5.33
CA LEU A 25 0.52 -4.39 6.30
C LEU A 25 0.19 -2.89 6.27
N LYS A 26 1.20 -2.02 6.20
CA LYS A 26 0.98 -0.57 6.04
C LYS A 26 0.21 -0.25 4.75
N THR A 27 0.52 -0.95 3.66
CA THR A 27 -0.19 -0.80 2.39
C THR A 27 -1.64 -1.24 2.53
N ALA A 28 -1.90 -2.40 3.16
CA ALA A 28 -3.26 -2.89 3.40
C ALA A 28 -4.11 -1.91 4.23
N VAL A 29 -3.54 -1.36 5.31
CA VAL A 29 -4.20 -0.32 6.13
C VAL A 29 -4.56 0.90 5.29
N LYS A 30 -3.61 1.41 4.49
CA LYS A 30 -3.88 2.54 3.58
C LYS A 30 -5.02 2.24 2.62
N LEU A 31 -5.00 1.09 1.95
CA LEU A 31 -6.05 0.68 1.01
C LEU A 31 -7.42 0.61 1.71
N GLN A 32 -7.48 0.08 2.93
CA GLN A 32 -8.72 0.02 3.69
C GLN A 32 -9.26 1.41 4.05
N LEU A 33 -8.38 2.38 4.34
CA LEU A 33 -8.75 3.78 4.59
C LEU A 33 -9.19 4.53 3.32
N LEU A 34 -8.76 4.08 2.13
CA LEU A 34 -9.23 4.68 0.88
C LEU A 34 -10.69 4.37 0.58
N VAL A 35 -11.21 3.24 1.06
CA VAL A 35 -12.62 2.88 0.91
C VAL A 35 -13.56 3.93 1.51
N PRO A 36 -13.48 4.28 2.81
CA PRO A 36 -14.32 5.34 3.37
C PRO A 36 -14.00 6.72 2.77
N ALA A 37 -12.74 7.00 2.41
CA ALA A 37 -12.40 8.26 1.75
C ALA A 37 -13.13 8.45 0.41
N LEU A 38 -13.23 7.38 -0.40
CA LEU A 38 -13.97 7.37 -1.66
C LEU A 38 -15.48 7.45 -1.45
N ILE A 39 -16.03 6.77 -0.43
CA ILE A 39 -17.45 6.86 -0.07
C ILE A 39 -17.81 8.29 0.36
N ILE A 40 -16.98 8.93 1.18
CA ILE A 40 -17.22 10.33 1.57
C ILE A 40 -17.09 11.24 0.35
N HIS A 41 -16.08 11.03 -0.50
CA HIS A 41 -15.88 11.82 -1.71
C HIS A 41 -17.07 11.70 -2.69
N SER A 42 -17.72 10.54 -2.81
CA SER A 42 -18.85 10.36 -3.72
C SER A 42 -20.09 11.18 -3.32
N VAL A 43 -20.26 11.48 -2.03
CA VAL A 43 -21.37 12.28 -1.50
C VAL A 43 -20.96 13.74 -1.26
N ALA A 44 -19.71 13.97 -0.87
CA ALA A 44 -19.15 15.27 -0.51
C ALA A 44 -17.78 15.48 -1.19
N PRO A 45 -17.74 15.77 -2.50
CA PRO A 45 -16.52 15.71 -3.33
C PRO A 45 -15.42 16.72 -2.97
N ARG A 46 -15.75 17.75 -2.20
CA ARG A 46 -14.75 18.69 -1.65
C ARG A 46 -13.86 18.02 -0.60
N PHE A 47 -14.31 16.93 0.04
CA PHE A 47 -13.49 16.12 0.92
C PHE A 47 -12.75 15.05 0.12
N PHE A 48 -11.50 14.77 0.50
CA PHE A 48 -10.65 13.72 -0.06
C PHE A 48 -10.45 13.77 -1.59
N SER A 49 -10.49 14.96 -2.20
CA SER A 49 -10.62 15.15 -3.66
C SER A 49 -9.59 14.42 -4.53
N ASN A 50 -8.34 14.32 -4.08
CA ASN A 50 -7.29 13.56 -4.79
C ASN A 50 -6.65 12.49 -3.90
N THR A 51 -7.22 12.22 -2.72
CA THR A 51 -6.57 11.40 -1.70
C THR A 51 -6.36 9.97 -2.17
N ALA A 52 -7.40 9.33 -2.74
CA ALA A 52 -7.28 7.96 -3.24
C ALA A 52 -6.25 7.85 -4.37
N THR A 53 -6.33 8.73 -5.37
CA THR A 53 -5.38 8.77 -6.49
C THR A 53 -3.94 8.95 -6.03
N ASN A 54 -3.69 9.93 -5.16
CA ASN A 54 -2.34 10.23 -4.69
C ASN A 54 -1.76 9.08 -3.86
N VAL A 55 -2.56 8.48 -2.97
CA VAL A 55 -2.11 7.35 -2.14
C VAL A 55 -1.84 6.11 -3.00
N MET A 56 -2.67 5.81 -4.00
CA MET A 56 -2.43 4.68 -4.91
C MET A 56 -1.15 4.90 -5.73
N LYS A 57 -0.93 6.10 -6.27
CA LYS A 57 0.32 6.45 -6.96
C LYS A 57 1.54 6.28 -6.04
N ASP A 58 1.47 6.78 -4.80
CA ASP A 58 2.53 6.62 -3.80
C ASP A 58 2.84 5.14 -3.50
N ILE A 59 1.81 4.29 -3.40
CA ILE A 59 1.98 2.85 -3.20
C ILE A 59 2.71 2.21 -4.39
N LEU A 60 2.32 2.56 -5.62
CA LEU A 60 2.92 2.00 -6.84
C LEU A 60 4.38 2.45 -7.02
N GLU A 61 4.66 3.75 -6.83
CA GLU A 61 6.02 4.28 -6.97
C GLU A 61 6.97 3.75 -5.89
N LYS A 62 6.49 3.48 -4.67
CA LYS A 62 7.32 2.88 -3.59
C LYS A 62 7.52 1.37 -3.72
N ARG A 63 6.81 0.71 -4.64
CA ARG A 63 6.90 -0.73 -4.89
C ARG A 63 7.77 -1.08 -6.09
N LYS A 64 8.05 -0.11 -6.95
CA LYS A 64 9.07 -0.21 -8.01
C LYS A 64 10.46 -0.16 -7.40
#